data_AF-A0A4V4L5J3-F1
#
_entry.id   AF-A0A4V4L5J3-F1
#
_cell.length_a   1.000
_cell.length_b   1.000
_cell.length_c   1.000
_cell.angle_alpha   90.00
_cell.angle_beta   90.00
_cell.angle_gamma   90.00
#
_symmetry.space_group_name_H-M   'P 1'
#
loop_
_entity.id
_entity.type
_entity.pdbx_description
1 polymer ?
#
loop_
_entity_poly.entity_id
_entity_poly.type
_entity_poly.pdbx_seq_one_letter_code
_entity_poly.pdbx_strand_id
1 'polypeptide(L)'
;MARTAQTAGLSQQQSVYHTQSFTDHAGQSAIRVRYSPHSEPIPSNFHAQPIFTFQIYTTIPLNLEEPSAKSSRTPGASSNAERTILADLIDYVGLQVASEAQRPEPLWEIYAEQQGVFECVEHQRREIAHRKAKKEDSSIPPIPKVVRGLHSRERTGFAIVIDSQDFKNAKFVGNQDGAQGPLWVYFDRKFPSKISWEPRLRLEADPEIMGSDIFGPPELPTVLPELVDATFRRIQRVNGMRSDLGMMYFSSCKPSDPLPLVQEMMDIGWDEDEGGPDAEWATETLHNVALRLSLDDYNVSRPNATEFNISSTTGVSEPDLRYIIHVPFLNETGMSDKLEQAARAFTYEITSRLSGNTSISFEFYKPPSKSLSSILTAHRNKNQSENYIGALTTFSGDPVRAYPIARTERAGENDPENVPFVPYRTFIVVLERPDFAQVEGGVLFLLADGGKPKPSADQELPDSMKLELQDYVEMELWRCAGMNEVARRLQMIGHEHSST
;
A
#
# COMPACT_ATOMS: atom_id res chain seq x y z
N MET A 1 -57.61 -38.44 18.73
CA MET A 1 -56.50 -37.59 19.21
C MET A 1 -55.49 -37.46 18.09
N ALA A 2 -55.52 -36.35 17.35
CA ALA A 2 -54.54 -36.02 16.32
C ALA A 2 -53.83 -34.74 16.77
N ARG A 3 -52.50 -34.78 16.92
CA ARG A 3 -51.69 -33.59 17.20
C ARG A 3 -51.51 -32.83 15.88
N THR A 4 -52.07 -31.63 15.80
CA THR A 4 -51.72 -30.65 14.77
C THR A 4 -50.30 -30.16 15.01
N ALA A 5 -49.39 -30.50 14.09
CA ALA A 5 -48.11 -29.83 13.99
C ALA A 5 -48.34 -28.41 13.46
N GLN A 6 -48.18 -27.40 14.30
CA GLN A 6 -47.97 -26.03 13.85
C GLN A 6 -46.53 -25.95 13.32
N THR A 7 -46.37 -26.09 12.01
CA THR A 7 -45.17 -25.60 11.32
C THR A 7 -45.23 -24.08 11.34
N ALA A 8 -44.51 -23.47 12.28
CA ALA A 8 -44.19 -22.04 12.19
C ALA A 8 -43.43 -21.84 10.88
N GLY A 9 -44.04 -21.11 9.94
CA GLY A 9 -43.35 -20.69 8.73
C GLY A 9 -42.13 -19.87 9.12
N LEU A 10 -40.95 -20.30 8.66
CA LEU A 10 -39.74 -19.50 8.64
C LEU A 10 -40.04 -18.24 7.81
N SER A 11 -40.43 -17.15 8.47
CA SER A 11 -40.48 -15.84 7.84
C SER A 11 -39.08 -15.50 7.36
N GLN A 12 -38.91 -15.41 6.04
CA GLN A 12 -37.66 -15.04 5.38
C GLN A 12 -37.16 -13.71 5.94
N GLN A 13 -35.97 -13.74 6.54
CA GLN A 13 -35.36 -12.65 7.29
C GLN A 13 -34.84 -11.57 6.32
N GLN A 14 -35.23 -10.32 6.55
CA GLN A 14 -34.77 -9.16 5.78
C GLN A 14 -33.44 -8.67 6.38
N SER A 15 -32.41 -8.49 5.54
CA SER A 15 -31.16 -7.86 5.97
C SER A 15 -31.39 -6.39 6.32
N VAL A 16 -30.76 -5.92 7.39
CA VAL A 16 -30.92 -4.56 7.92
C VAL A 16 -29.55 -3.88 7.98
N TYR A 17 -29.50 -2.65 7.45
CA TYR A 17 -28.35 -1.77 7.55
C TYR A 17 -28.60 -0.72 8.63
N HIS A 18 -27.65 -0.56 9.55
CA HIS A 18 -27.66 0.55 10.50
C HIS A 18 -26.50 1.48 10.18
N THR A 19 -26.80 2.76 9.98
CA THR A 19 -25.81 3.79 9.65
C THR A 19 -25.66 4.78 10.80
N GLN A 20 -24.43 5.27 10.98
CA GLN A 20 -24.12 6.35 11.91
C GLN A 20 -23.10 7.28 11.24
N SER A 21 -23.45 8.55 11.07
CA SER A 21 -22.50 9.55 10.58
C SER A 21 -21.58 10.01 11.70
N PHE A 22 -20.33 10.30 11.36
CA PHE A 22 -19.34 10.89 12.24
C PHE A 22 -18.40 11.82 11.45
N THR A 23 -17.59 12.59 12.16
CA THR A 23 -16.61 13.49 11.56
C THR A 23 -15.21 12.94 11.79
N ASP A 24 -14.42 12.83 10.72
CA ASP A 24 -13.02 12.39 10.79
C ASP A 24 -12.07 13.51 11.26
N HIS A 25 -10.77 13.21 11.34
CA HIS A 25 -9.74 14.17 11.73
C HIS A 25 -9.65 15.39 10.81
N ALA A 26 -10.08 15.28 9.55
CA ALA A 26 -10.03 16.35 8.56
C ALA A 26 -11.31 17.21 8.57
N GLY A 27 -12.27 16.90 9.45
CA GLY A 27 -13.56 17.59 9.48
C GLY A 27 -14.53 17.12 8.39
N GLN A 28 -14.21 16.04 7.68
CA GLN A 28 -15.07 15.49 6.62
C GLN A 28 -16.08 14.50 7.21
N SER A 29 -17.21 14.36 6.53
CA SER A 29 -18.26 13.41 6.93
C SER A 29 -17.88 11.99 6.53
N ALA A 30 -17.96 11.07 7.48
CA ALA A 30 -17.79 9.64 7.28
C ALA A 30 -19.00 8.88 7.83
N ILE A 31 -19.22 7.66 7.35
CA ILE A 31 -20.37 6.83 7.74
C ILE A 31 -19.88 5.50 8.27
N ARG A 32 -20.34 5.13 9.46
CA ARG A 32 -20.20 3.79 10.01
C ARG A 32 -21.44 2.98 9.69
N VAL A 33 -21.25 1.75 9.22
CA VAL A 33 -22.32 0.83 8.82
C VAL A 33 -22.19 -0.49 9.57
N ARG A 34 -23.29 -0.93 10.16
CA ARG A 34 -23.49 -2.33 10.57
C ARG A 34 -24.39 -3.02 9.57
N TYR A 35 -23.95 -4.17 9.09
CA TYR A 35 -24.77 -5.10 8.34
C TYR A 35 -25.22 -6.21 9.29
N SER A 36 -26.53 -6.41 9.43
CA SER A 36 -27.10 -7.54 10.15
C SER A 36 -27.95 -8.39 9.20
N PRO A 37 -27.69 -9.71 9.09
CA PRO A 37 -28.53 -10.61 8.31
C PRO A 37 -29.90 -10.86 8.98
N HIS A 38 -30.09 -10.40 10.21
CA HIS A 38 -31.33 -10.58 10.97
C HIS A 38 -31.92 -9.23 11.40
N SER A 39 -33.24 -9.15 11.45
CA SER A 39 -33.99 -8.04 12.04
C SER A 39 -33.90 -8.10 13.58
N GLU A 40 -32.71 -7.97 14.14
CA GLU A 40 -32.53 -7.85 15.59
C GLU A 40 -32.66 -6.37 15.99
N PRO A 41 -33.34 -6.06 17.11
CA PRO A 41 -33.38 -4.70 17.62
C PRO A 41 -31.96 -4.21 17.93
N ILE A 42 -31.66 -2.96 17.59
CA ILE A 42 -30.38 -2.30 17.87
C ILE A 42 -30.12 -2.43 19.38
N PRO A 43 -29.06 -3.12 19.82
CA PRO A 43 -28.70 -3.14 21.23
C PRO A 43 -28.50 -1.70 21.71
N SER A 44 -29.04 -1.31 22.86
CA SER A 44 -28.91 0.06 23.40
C SER A 44 -27.45 0.50 23.62
N ASN A 45 -26.52 -0.47 23.63
CA ASN A 45 -25.08 -0.31 23.72
C ASN A 45 -24.35 -0.46 22.37
N PHE A 46 -25.05 -0.42 21.23
CA PHE A 46 -24.45 -0.44 19.87
C PHE A 46 -23.35 0.61 19.69
N HIS A 47 -23.42 1.70 20.45
CA HIS A 47 -22.48 2.81 20.43
C HIS A 47 -21.36 2.73 21.48
N ALA A 48 -21.35 1.72 22.36
CA ALA A 48 -20.57 1.73 23.60
C ALA A 48 -19.53 0.60 23.72
N GLN A 49 -19.35 -0.24 22.70
CA GLN A 49 -18.32 -1.29 22.71
C GLN A 49 -17.39 -1.14 21.52
N PRO A 50 -16.07 -1.35 21.71
CA PRO A 50 -15.15 -1.41 20.59
C PRO A 50 -15.51 -2.63 19.73
N ILE A 51 -15.83 -2.35 18.48
CA ILE A 51 -16.12 -3.38 17.48
C ILE A 51 -15.09 -3.18 16.38
N PHE A 52 -14.54 -4.29 15.89
CA PHE A 52 -13.63 -4.30 14.77
C PHE A 52 -14.27 -3.57 13.58
N THR A 53 -13.56 -2.61 13.00
CA THR A 53 -14.02 -1.82 11.86
C THR A 53 -13.06 -2.02 10.69
N PHE A 54 -13.60 -2.33 9.52
CA PHE A 54 -12.89 -2.20 8.26
C PHE A 54 -13.08 -0.80 7.70
N GLN A 55 -11.98 -0.16 7.26
CA GLN A 55 -12.02 1.16 6.65
C GLN A 55 -12.09 1.03 5.12
N ILE A 56 -13.09 1.68 4.53
CA ILE A 56 -13.34 1.77 3.10
C ILE A 56 -13.10 3.22 2.67
N TYR A 57 -12.21 3.40 1.71
CA TYR A 57 -11.95 4.67 1.06
C TYR A 57 -12.40 4.63 -0.39
N THR A 58 -12.69 5.80 -0.94
CA THR A 58 -13.01 5.95 -2.37
C THR A 58 -12.05 6.96 -2.99
N THR A 59 -11.62 6.71 -4.22
CA THR A 59 -10.90 7.69 -5.05
C THR A 59 -11.71 8.12 -6.27
N ILE A 60 -13.00 7.79 -6.22
CA ILE A 60 -14.01 8.19 -7.18
C ILE A 60 -15.19 8.81 -6.43
N PRO A 61 -15.92 9.75 -7.04
CA PRO A 61 -17.10 10.34 -6.44
C PRO A 61 -18.20 9.28 -6.34
N LEU A 62 -18.70 9.05 -5.12
CA LEU A 62 -19.84 8.17 -4.84
C LEU A 62 -20.91 8.92 -4.04
N ASN A 63 -22.12 8.97 -4.57
CA ASN A 63 -23.30 9.37 -3.80
C ASN A 63 -23.93 8.14 -3.14
N LEU A 64 -23.60 7.89 -1.88
CA LEU A 64 -24.01 6.68 -1.16
C LEU A 64 -25.54 6.56 -0.96
N GLU A 65 -26.26 7.68 -1.02
CA GLU A 65 -27.73 7.73 -0.89
C GLU A 65 -28.46 7.56 -2.22
N GLU A 66 -27.74 7.64 -3.36
CA GLU A 66 -28.34 7.49 -4.67
C GLU A 66 -28.99 6.10 -4.83
N PRO A 67 -30.20 6.03 -5.42
CA PRO A 67 -30.83 4.76 -5.74
C PRO A 67 -29.93 3.89 -6.63
N SER A 68 -29.79 2.63 -6.25
CA SER A 68 -29.09 1.61 -7.03
C SER A 68 -29.93 1.21 -8.24
N ALA A 69 -29.27 1.07 -9.39
CA ALA A 69 -29.86 0.47 -10.58
C ALA A 69 -30.10 -1.05 -10.46
N LYS A 70 -29.59 -1.70 -9.40
CA LYS A 70 -29.83 -3.13 -9.16
C LYS A 70 -31.23 -3.33 -8.58
N SER A 71 -32.04 -4.18 -9.22
CA SER A 71 -33.27 -4.67 -8.59
C SER A 71 -32.93 -5.49 -7.34
N SER A 72 -33.78 -5.42 -6.30
CA SER A 72 -33.61 -6.23 -5.10
C SER A 72 -33.51 -7.70 -5.47
N ARG A 73 -32.33 -8.31 -5.34
CA ARG A 73 -32.13 -9.75 -5.59
C ARG A 73 -32.75 -10.64 -4.52
N THR A 74 -33.47 -10.08 -3.56
CA THR A 74 -34.23 -10.84 -2.56
C THR A 74 -35.59 -11.24 -3.15
N PRO A 75 -35.83 -12.52 -3.47
CA PRO A 75 -37.15 -12.97 -3.86
C PRO A 75 -38.08 -12.77 -2.66
N GLY A 76 -39.02 -11.84 -2.75
CA GLY A 76 -39.99 -11.55 -1.68
C GLY A 76 -39.73 -10.32 -0.81
N ALA A 77 -38.71 -9.49 -1.10
CA ALA A 77 -38.65 -8.16 -0.47
C ALA A 77 -39.85 -7.31 -0.93
N SER A 78 -40.58 -6.71 0.02
CA SER A 78 -41.60 -5.71 -0.30
C SER A 78 -40.96 -4.62 -1.16
N SER A 79 -41.59 -4.31 -2.29
CA SER A 79 -41.15 -3.45 -3.40
C SER A 79 -40.83 -1.98 -3.06
N ASN A 80 -40.70 -1.59 -1.78
CA ASN A 80 -40.82 -0.19 -1.37
C ASN A 80 -39.61 0.39 -0.62
N ALA A 81 -38.54 -0.37 -0.40
CA ALA A 81 -37.27 0.22 0.05
C ALA A 81 -36.33 0.35 -1.14
N GLU A 82 -36.12 1.58 -1.62
CA GLU A 82 -35.11 1.87 -2.64
C GLU A 82 -33.74 1.43 -2.12
N ARG A 83 -33.14 0.45 -2.80
CA ARG A 83 -31.77 0.00 -2.53
C ARG A 83 -30.83 1.13 -2.95
N THR A 84 -29.84 1.49 -2.13
CA THR A 84 -28.91 2.59 -2.42
C THR A 84 -27.53 2.09 -2.84
N ILE A 85 -26.68 2.99 -3.36
CA ILE A 85 -25.26 2.70 -3.64
C ILE A 85 -24.52 2.20 -2.39
N LEU A 86 -24.86 2.71 -1.20
CA LEU A 86 -24.33 2.21 0.07
C LEU A 86 -24.54 0.69 0.23
N ALA A 87 -25.77 0.23 0.00
CA ALA A 87 -26.11 -1.19 0.11
C ALA A 87 -25.35 -2.03 -0.93
N ASP A 88 -25.15 -1.49 -2.14
CA ASP A 88 -24.34 -2.16 -3.16
C ASP A 88 -22.87 -2.30 -2.78
N LEU A 89 -22.29 -1.27 -2.18
CA LEU A 89 -20.91 -1.27 -1.74
C LEU A 89 -20.70 -2.25 -0.57
N ILE A 90 -21.59 -2.24 0.42
CA ILE A 90 -21.49 -3.17 1.55
C ILE A 90 -21.77 -4.61 1.10
N ASP A 91 -22.73 -4.86 0.21
CA ASP A 91 -22.91 -6.20 -0.37
C ASP A 91 -21.68 -6.65 -1.18
N TYR A 92 -21.00 -5.70 -1.84
CA TYR A 92 -19.79 -6.00 -2.59
C TYR A 92 -18.67 -6.52 -1.67
N VAL A 93 -18.37 -5.81 -0.58
CA VAL A 93 -17.25 -6.14 0.32
C VAL A 93 -17.60 -7.11 1.46
N GLY A 94 -18.83 -7.08 1.99
CA GLY A 94 -19.15 -7.60 3.32
C GLY A 94 -20.15 -8.77 3.38
N LEU A 95 -20.80 -9.14 2.27
CA LEU A 95 -21.93 -10.08 2.26
C LEU A 95 -21.65 -11.45 2.94
N GLN A 96 -20.42 -11.98 2.87
CA GLN A 96 -20.05 -13.27 3.49
C GLN A 96 -19.22 -13.12 4.78
N VAL A 97 -18.69 -11.93 5.06
CA VAL A 97 -17.89 -11.68 6.26
C VAL A 97 -18.76 -11.85 7.51
N ALA A 98 -20.01 -11.37 7.46
CA ALA A 98 -20.96 -11.48 8.57
C ALA A 98 -21.50 -12.91 8.79
N SER A 99 -21.57 -13.75 7.75
CA SER A 99 -22.03 -15.14 7.90
C SER A 99 -20.97 -16.07 8.47
N GLU A 100 -19.69 -15.77 8.25
CA GLU A 100 -18.54 -16.56 8.73
C GLU A 100 -18.02 -16.07 10.09
N ALA A 101 -18.25 -14.81 10.44
CA ALA A 101 -17.95 -14.25 11.75
C ALA A 101 -18.79 -14.92 12.85
N GLN A 102 -18.16 -15.66 13.76
CA GLN A 102 -18.75 -15.89 15.08
C GLN A 102 -18.87 -14.52 15.76
N ARG A 103 -20.08 -14.15 16.19
CA ARG A 103 -20.39 -12.81 16.74
C ARG A 103 -19.31 -12.30 17.72
N PRO A 104 -18.99 -10.99 17.74
CA PRO A 104 -19.64 -9.90 17.02
C PRO A 104 -19.30 -9.86 15.51
N GLU A 105 -20.13 -9.18 14.71
CA GLU A 105 -19.87 -8.92 13.29
C GLU A 105 -18.97 -7.67 13.16
N PRO A 106 -18.08 -7.60 12.14
CA PRO A 106 -17.32 -6.38 11.91
C PRO A 106 -18.23 -5.25 11.40
N LEU A 107 -17.79 -4.02 11.66
CA LEU A 107 -18.39 -2.81 11.14
C LEU A 107 -17.59 -2.29 9.94
N TRP A 108 -18.21 -1.38 9.19
CA TRP A 108 -17.62 -0.77 8.00
C TRP A 108 -17.61 0.75 8.18
N GLU A 109 -16.46 1.39 8.06
CA GLU A 109 -16.34 2.85 8.04
C GLU A 109 -16.02 3.30 6.64
N ILE A 110 -16.90 4.09 6.04
CA ILE A 110 -16.75 4.65 4.70
C ILE A 110 -16.38 6.13 4.83
N TYR A 111 -15.21 6.48 4.31
CA TYR A 111 -14.68 7.83 4.33
C TYR A 111 -15.03 8.60 3.05
N ALA A 112 -14.90 9.91 3.11
CA ALA A 112 -15.06 10.78 1.95
C ALA A 112 -14.01 10.48 0.86
N GLU A 113 -14.32 10.93 -0.36
CA GLU A 113 -13.44 10.79 -1.52
C GLU A 113 -12.05 11.40 -1.25
N GLN A 114 -11.02 10.60 -1.54
CA GLN A 114 -9.62 11.00 -1.47
C GLN A 114 -9.07 11.24 -2.89
N GLN A 115 -8.02 12.07 -2.99
CA GLN A 115 -7.42 12.40 -4.29
C GLN A 115 -6.73 11.21 -4.97
N GLY A 116 -6.38 10.17 -4.20
CA GLY A 116 -5.67 9.00 -4.69
C GLY A 116 -5.41 7.98 -3.59
N VAL A 117 -4.85 6.84 -3.98
CA VAL A 117 -4.65 5.68 -3.08
C VAL A 117 -3.63 5.96 -1.98
N PHE A 118 -2.62 6.79 -2.26
CA PHE A 118 -1.62 7.19 -1.27
C PHE A 118 -2.22 8.13 -0.23
N GLU A 119 -3.12 9.02 -0.65
CA GLU A 119 -3.86 9.90 0.26
C GLU A 119 -4.77 9.12 1.20
N CYS A 120 -5.34 7.98 0.77
CA CYS A 120 -6.08 7.08 1.66
C CYS A 120 -5.20 6.55 2.82
N VAL A 121 -3.95 6.18 2.53
CA VAL A 121 -2.99 5.71 3.56
C VAL A 121 -2.66 6.83 4.54
N GLU A 122 -2.30 7.99 4.02
CA GLU A 122 -1.97 9.17 4.84
C GLU A 122 -3.17 9.67 5.65
N HIS A 123 -4.38 9.60 5.09
CA HIS A 123 -5.61 9.88 5.80
C HIS A 123 -5.80 8.89 6.96
N GLN A 124 -5.65 7.58 6.73
CA GLN A 124 -5.81 6.59 7.79
C GLN A 124 -4.76 6.77 8.89
N ARG A 125 -3.48 7.05 8.57
CA ARG A 125 -2.43 7.35 9.55
C ARG A 125 -2.82 8.53 10.46
N ARG A 126 -3.30 9.63 9.87
CA ARG A 126 -3.76 10.80 10.62
C ARG A 126 -5.02 10.53 11.45
N GLU A 127 -5.96 9.77 10.90
CA GLU A 127 -7.17 9.36 11.61
C GLU A 127 -6.83 8.50 12.83
N ILE A 128 -5.92 7.54 12.68
CA ILE A 128 -5.42 6.73 13.79
C ILE A 128 -4.81 7.62 14.88
N ALA A 129 -3.91 8.55 14.52
CA ALA A 129 -3.28 9.47 15.47
C ALA A 129 -4.32 10.36 16.17
N HIS A 130 -5.30 10.87 15.43
CA HIS A 130 -6.40 11.68 15.95
C HIS A 130 -7.26 10.91 16.96
N ARG A 131 -7.62 9.66 16.65
CA ARG A 131 -8.40 8.79 17.57
C ARG A 131 -7.60 8.43 18.82
N LYS A 132 -6.29 8.22 18.69
CA LYS A 132 -5.35 8.06 19.83
C LYS A 132 -5.29 9.27 20.73
N ALA A 133 -5.27 10.47 20.17
CA ALA A 133 -5.34 11.71 20.96
C ALA A 133 -6.68 11.83 21.72
N LYS A 134 -7.74 11.18 21.24
CA LYS A 134 -9.09 11.17 21.83
C LYS A 134 -9.46 9.84 22.48
N LYS A 135 -8.49 9.07 22.98
CA LYS A 135 -8.72 7.72 23.54
C LYS A 135 -9.80 7.62 24.64
N GLU A 136 -10.04 8.71 25.37
CA GLU A 136 -11.05 8.77 26.44
C GLU A 136 -12.48 9.00 25.91
N ASP A 137 -12.62 9.34 24.63
CA ASP A 137 -13.90 9.53 23.96
C ASP A 137 -14.43 8.20 23.42
N SER A 138 -15.34 7.58 24.19
CA SER A 138 -15.97 6.31 23.82
C SER A 138 -16.83 6.37 22.54
N SER A 139 -17.13 7.56 22.01
CA SER A 139 -17.91 7.70 20.77
C SER A 139 -17.12 7.39 19.51
N ILE A 140 -15.78 7.41 19.59
CA ILE A 140 -14.88 7.19 18.46
C ILE A 140 -14.02 5.93 18.71
N PRO A 141 -14.43 4.74 18.22
CA PRO A 141 -13.67 3.52 18.39
C PRO A 141 -12.32 3.62 17.66
N PRO A 142 -11.27 2.99 18.21
CA PRO A 142 -9.97 2.92 17.55
C PRO A 142 -10.05 2.13 16.23
N ILE A 143 -9.08 2.39 15.36
CA ILE A 143 -8.90 1.62 14.12
C ILE A 143 -8.06 0.37 14.46
N PRO A 144 -8.56 -0.85 14.22
CA PRO A 144 -7.83 -2.08 14.51
C PRO A 144 -6.68 -2.30 13.52
N LYS A 145 -5.64 -3.01 13.96
CA LYS A 145 -4.68 -3.62 13.04
C LYS A 145 -5.21 -4.95 12.54
N VAL A 146 -4.72 -5.36 11.38
CA VAL A 146 -5.09 -6.65 10.78
C VAL A 146 -3.88 -7.55 10.59
N VAL A 147 -4.10 -8.86 10.64
CA VAL A 147 -3.10 -9.84 10.19
C VAL A 147 -3.18 -10.01 8.67
N ARG A 148 -2.02 -10.11 7.99
CA ARG A 148 -1.97 -10.32 6.53
C ARG A 148 -2.33 -11.75 6.10
N GLY A 149 -2.31 -12.70 7.03
CA GLY A 149 -2.62 -14.11 6.77
C GLY A 149 -2.75 -14.93 8.06
N LEU A 150 -3.24 -16.17 7.94
CA LEU A 150 -3.56 -17.07 9.06
C LEU A 150 -2.41 -17.32 10.04
N HIS A 151 -1.18 -17.28 9.54
CA HIS A 151 0.04 -17.54 10.31
C HIS A 151 0.88 -16.28 10.55
N SER A 152 0.48 -15.14 10.00
CA SER A 152 1.23 -13.90 10.17
C SER A 152 1.03 -13.37 11.58
N ARG A 153 2.14 -13.19 12.31
CA ARG A 153 2.14 -12.50 13.61
C ARG A 153 2.17 -10.99 13.47
N GLU A 154 2.58 -10.51 12.30
CA GLU A 154 2.69 -9.08 12.03
C GLU A 154 1.31 -8.47 11.78
N ARG A 155 1.00 -7.46 12.59
CA ARG A 155 -0.24 -6.70 12.48
C ARG A 155 0.05 -5.33 11.89
N THR A 156 -0.70 -4.96 10.85
CA THR A 156 -0.44 -3.80 9.98
C THR A 156 -1.69 -2.95 9.86
N GLY A 157 -1.57 -1.72 9.33
CA GLY A 157 -2.71 -0.94 8.86
C GLY A 157 -3.31 -1.57 7.60
N PHE A 158 -4.62 -1.42 7.43
CA PHE A 158 -5.34 -1.97 6.28
C PHE A 158 -6.47 -1.05 5.84
N ALA A 159 -6.57 -0.87 4.53
CA ALA A 159 -7.65 -0.13 3.90
C ALA A 159 -8.14 -0.86 2.65
N ILE A 160 -9.45 -0.80 2.44
CA ILE A 160 -10.09 -1.19 1.17
C ILE A 160 -10.30 0.09 0.38
N VAL A 161 -9.73 0.19 -0.82
CA VAL A 161 -9.90 1.36 -1.69
C VAL A 161 -10.73 1.00 -2.91
N ILE A 162 -11.82 1.76 -3.11
CA ILE A 162 -12.71 1.68 -4.26
C ILE A 162 -12.34 2.79 -5.24
N ASP A 163 -11.77 2.41 -6.37
CA ASP A 163 -11.28 3.32 -7.41
C ASP A 163 -12.00 3.13 -8.76
N SER A 164 -12.97 2.21 -8.84
CA SER A 164 -13.82 2.01 -10.00
C SER A 164 -15.29 1.80 -9.59
N GLN A 165 -16.21 2.01 -10.52
CA GLN A 165 -17.63 1.72 -10.30
C GLN A 165 -18.00 0.25 -10.54
N ASP A 166 -17.02 -0.64 -10.72
CA ASP A 166 -17.28 -2.05 -11.08
C ASP A 166 -18.03 -2.83 -9.99
N PHE A 167 -17.99 -2.35 -8.74
CA PHE A 167 -18.82 -2.88 -7.65
C PHE A 167 -20.33 -2.78 -7.92
N LYS A 168 -20.77 -1.87 -8.80
CA LYS A 168 -22.15 -1.75 -9.26
C LYS A 168 -22.56 -2.86 -10.23
N ASN A 169 -21.63 -3.66 -10.74
CA ASN A 169 -21.96 -4.74 -11.68
C ASN A 169 -22.34 -6.03 -10.92
N ALA A 170 -23.61 -6.42 -10.97
CA ALA A 170 -24.17 -7.59 -10.25
C ALA A 170 -23.62 -8.96 -10.73
N LYS A 171 -22.92 -8.97 -11.86
CA LYS A 171 -22.19 -10.09 -12.45
C LYS A 171 -20.72 -9.72 -12.56
N PHE A 172 -20.08 -9.32 -11.46
CA PHE A 172 -18.62 -9.31 -11.43
C PHE A 172 -18.15 -10.76 -11.56
N VAL A 173 -18.07 -11.22 -12.80
CA VAL A 173 -17.30 -12.38 -13.23
C VAL A 173 -16.03 -11.73 -13.69
N GLY A 174 -14.90 -12.04 -13.07
CA GLY A 174 -13.61 -11.47 -13.48
C GLY A 174 -13.29 -11.69 -14.97
N ASN A 175 -14.05 -12.54 -15.67
CA ASN A 175 -13.89 -12.81 -17.10
C ASN A 175 -14.43 -11.72 -18.05
N GLN A 176 -14.76 -10.50 -17.58
CA GLN A 176 -15.05 -9.38 -18.49
C GLN A 176 -13.79 -8.52 -18.67
N ASP A 177 -13.30 -8.43 -19.91
CA ASP A 177 -12.17 -7.58 -20.28
C ASP A 177 -12.31 -6.17 -19.68
N GLY A 178 -11.43 -5.85 -18.73
CA GLY A 178 -11.31 -4.51 -18.14
C GLY A 178 -11.96 -4.30 -16.76
N ALA A 179 -12.72 -5.26 -16.21
CA ALA A 179 -13.30 -5.11 -14.87
C ALA A 179 -12.22 -5.27 -13.78
N GLN A 180 -12.13 -4.33 -12.83
CA GLN A 180 -11.12 -4.32 -11.77
C GLN A 180 -11.80 -4.37 -10.39
N GLY A 181 -11.34 -5.27 -9.53
CA GLY A 181 -11.79 -5.29 -8.13
C GLY A 181 -11.09 -4.21 -7.29
N PRO A 182 -11.39 -4.11 -5.99
CA PRO A 182 -10.84 -3.07 -5.14
C PRO A 182 -9.33 -3.25 -4.94
N LEU A 183 -8.68 -2.20 -4.45
CA LEU A 183 -7.35 -2.30 -3.89
C LEU A 183 -7.42 -2.66 -2.42
N TRP A 184 -6.66 -3.68 -2.04
CA TRP A 184 -6.30 -3.97 -0.66
C TRP A 184 -4.97 -3.34 -0.37
N VAL A 185 -4.98 -2.38 0.56
CA VAL A 185 -3.79 -1.60 0.91
C VAL A 185 -3.33 -2.01 2.29
N TYR A 186 -2.16 -2.61 2.36
CA TYR A 186 -1.49 -2.94 3.62
C TYR A 186 -0.35 -1.97 3.85
N PHE A 187 -0.19 -1.42 5.05
CA PHE A 187 0.82 -0.39 5.30
C PHE A 187 1.28 -0.31 6.76
N ASP A 188 2.46 0.24 7.00
CA ASP A 188 2.93 0.56 8.35
C ASP A 188 2.16 1.78 8.89
N ARG A 189 1.48 1.61 10.02
CA ARG A 189 0.70 2.68 10.65
C ARG A 189 1.56 3.83 11.16
N LYS A 190 2.87 3.60 11.37
CA LYS A 190 3.79 4.64 11.83
C LYS A 190 4.02 5.69 10.76
N PHE A 191 4.12 6.94 11.19
CA PHE A 191 4.63 8.02 10.36
C PHE A 191 6.11 7.78 10.06
N PRO A 192 6.63 8.27 8.93
CA PRO A 192 8.02 8.04 8.50
C PRO A 192 9.09 8.36 9.57
N SER A 193 8.81 9.29 10.48
CA SER A 193 9.68 9.67 11.59
C SER A 193 9.78 8.67 12.73
N LYS A 194 8.87 7.69 12.81
CA LYS A 194 8.78 6.71 13.91
C LYS A 194 8.96 5.26 13.47
N ILE A 195 9.24 5.04 12.19
CA ILE A 195 9.50 3.70 11.67
C ILE A 195 10.70 3.08 12.38
N SER A 196 10.53 1.83 12.83
CA SER A 196 11.60 1.05 13.44
C SER A 196 12.37 0.29 12.36
N TRP A 197 13.70 0.32 12.48
CA TRP A 197 14.63 -0.30 11.53
C TRP A 197 15.23 -1.62 12.04
N GLU A 198 14.66 -2.15 13.12
CA GLU A 198 15.04 -3.44 13.68
C GLU A 198 15.07 -4.52 12.59
N PRO A 199 16.18 -5.29 12.46
CA PRO A 199 16.34 -6.27 11.39
C PRO A 199 15.19 -7.26 11.25
N ARG A 200 14.55 -7.63 12.37
CA ARG A 200 13.41 -8.56 12.39
C ARG A 200 12.18 -8.08 11.60
N LEU A 201 12.03 -6.78 11.38
CA LEU A 201 10.91 -6.19 10.63
C LEU A 201 11.17 -6.19 9.12
N ARG A 202 12.38 -6.58 8.70
CA ARG A 202 12.81 -6.61 7.31
C ARG A 202 13.18 -8.03 6.89
N LEU A 203 12.64 -9.05 7.54
CA LEU A 203 12.93 -10.43 7.16
C LEU A 203 12.15 -10.80 5.90
N GLU A 204 12.80 -11.53 5.00
CA GLU A 204 12.19 -12.02 3.76
C GLU A 204 11.06 -13.03 4.02
N ALA A 205 11.18 -13.80 5.10
CA ALA A 205 10.15 -14.72 5.55
C ALA A 205 10.15 -14.85 7.07
N ASP A 206 9.08 -15.45 7.59
CA ASP A 206 8.94 -15.72 9.02
C ASP A 206 10.05 -16.67 9.51
N PRO A 207 10.86 -16.27 10.52
CA PRO A 207 11.89 -17.13 11.10
C PRO A 207 11.37 -18.50 11.55
N GLU A 208 10.12 -18.59 12.02
CA GLU A 208 9.55 -19.86 12.48
C GLU A 208 9.24 -20.79 11.30
N ILE A 209 8.89 -20.23 10.15
CA ILE A 209 8.67 -21.00 8.92
C ILE A 209 10.01 -21.45 8.34
N MET A 210 10.99 -20.55 8.25
CA MET A 210 12.33 -20.88 7.74
C MET A 210 13.15 -21.79 8.66
N GLY A 211 12.91 -21.73 9.97
CA GLY A 211 13.48 -22.63 10.96
C GLY A 211 12.80 -24.00 11.02
N SER A 212 11.73 -24.22 10.25
CA SER A 212 11.01 -25.48 10.19
C SER A 212 11.54 -26.37 9.06
N ASP A 213 11.65 -27.69 9.32
CA ASP A 213 12.02 -28.67 8.30
C ASP A 213 10.92 -28.90 7.23
N ILE A 214 9.85 -28.09 7.24
CA ILE A 214 8.67 -28.27 6.38
C ILE A 214 9.01 -28.02 4.91
N PHE A 215 9.91 -27.07 4.62
CA PHE A 215 10.24 -26.64 3.26
C PHE A 215 11.68 -26.95 2.84
N GLY A 216 12.47 -27.63 3.68
CA GLY A 216 13.88 -27.90 3.41
C GLY A 216 14.72 -27.82 4.68
N PRO A 217 16.07 -27.87 4.56
CA PRO A 217 16.96 -27.61 5.69
C PRO A 217 16.72 -26.19 6.23
N PRO A 218 16.84 -25.97 7.55
CA PRO A 218 16.63 -24.66 8.16
C PRO A 218 17.59 -23.62 7.56
N GLU A 219 17.04 -22.55 7.01
CA GLU A 219 17.80 -21.40 6.51
C GLU A 219 17.63 -20.21 7.46
N LEU A 220 18.68 -19.40 7.60
CA LEU A 220 18.56 -18.15 8.35
C LEU A 220 17.81 -17.13 7.50
N PRO A 221 16.76 -16.47 8.03
CA PRO A 221 16.02 -15.49 7.26
C PRO A 221 16.90 -14.31 6.87
N THR A 222 16.92 -14.00 5.58
CA THR A 222 17.65 -12.87 5.02
C THR A 222 17.01 -11.57 5.48
N VAL A 223 17.85 -10.66 5.99
CA VAL A 223 17.43 -9.29 6.30
C VAL A 223 17.45 -8.49 5.00
N LEU A 224 16.27 -8.08 4.54
CA LEU A 224 16.07 -7.28 3.35
C LEU A 224 16.59 -5.84 3.54
N PRO A 225 17.14 -5.22 2.49
CA PRO A 225 17.71 -3.89 2.58
C PRO A 225 16.65 -2.77 2.63
N GLU A 226 15.42 -3.07 2.19
CA GLU A 226 14.27 -2.20 2.32
C GLU A 226 13.19 -2.73 3.27
N LEU A 227 12.51 -1.80 3.93
CA LEU A 227 11.26 -2.03 4.65
C LEU A 227 10.07 -1.71 3.75
N VAL A 228 9.02 -2.54 3.78
CA VAL A 228 7.76 -2.27 3.05
C VAL A 228 6.92 -1.27 3.82
N ASP A 229 6.80 -0.05 3.30
CA ASP A 229 5.93 0.97 3.88
C ASP A 229 4.46 0.72 3.54
N ALA A 230 4.20 0.39 2.28
CA ALA A 230 2.85 0.05 1.81
C ALA A 230 2.88 -0.88 0.58
N THR A 231 1.86 -1.73 0.48
CA THR A 231 1.60 -2.63 -0.65
C THR A 231 0.17 -2.42 -1.12
N PHE A 232 -0.02 -2.20 -2.42
CA PHE A 232 -1.32 -1.96 -3.05
C PHE A 232 -1.67 -3.16 -3.93
N ARG A 233 -2.48 -4.07 -3.38
CA ARG A 233 -2.86 -5.32 -4.05
C ARG A 233 -4.22 -5.16 -4.72
N ARG A 234 -4.25 -5.33 -6.03
CA ARG A 234 -5.48 -5.40 -6.81
C ARG A 234 -6.15 -6.76 -6.63
N ILE A 235 -7.37 -6.73 -6.13
CA ILE A 235 -8.20 -7.92 -6.03
C ILE A 235 -8.90 -8.16 -7.36
N GLN A 236 -8.83 -9.39 -7.85
CA GLN A 236 -9.48 -9.85 -9.07
C GLN A 236 -10.57 -10.88 -8.76
N ARG A 237 -10.42 -11.65 -7.67
CA ARG A 237 -11.37 -12.68 -7.25
C ARG A 237 -12.31 -12.19 -6.15
N VAL A 238 -13.35 -11.44 -6.51
CA VAL A 238 -14.32 -10.86 -5.54
C VAL A 238 -15.01 -11.92 -4.66
N ASN A 239 -15.24 -13.15 -5.16
CA ASN A 239 -15.79 -14.21 -4.33
C ASN A 239 -14.80 -14.70 -3.26
N GLY A 240 -13.51 -14.83 -3.60
CA GLY A 240 -12.46 -15.18 -2.64
C GLY A 240 -12.22 -14.07 -1.62
N MET A 241 -12.24 -12.82 -2.09
CA MET A 241 -12.07 -11.61 -1.29
C MET A 241 -12.93 -11.58 -0.02
N ARG A 242 -14.20 -11.98 -0.11
CA ARG A 242 -15.13 -11.91 1.03
C ARG A 242 -14.80 -12.96 2.10
N SER A 243 -14.42 -14.17 1.70
CA SER A 243 -13.95 -15.19 2.63
C SER A 243 -12.61 -14.79 3.24
N ASP A 244 -11.71 -14.22 2.45
CA ASP A 244 -10.41 -13.71 2.93
C ASP A 244 -10.59 -12.58 3.95
N LEU A 245 -11.56 -11.67 3.78
CA LEU A 245 -11.92 -10.66 4.78
C LEU A 245 -12.50 -11.28 6.07
N GLY A 246 -13.34 -12.32 5.93
CA GLY A 246 -13.85 -13.09 7.07
C GLY A 246 -12.72 -13.73 7.88
N MET A 247 -11.77 -14.37 7.19
CA MET A 247 -10.59 -14.98 7.80
C MET A 247 -9.64 -13.95 8.42
N MET A 248 -9.45 -12.81 7.77
CA MET A 248 -8.67 -11.68 8.29
C MET A 248 -9.29 -11.15 9.59
N TYR A 249 -10.61 -10.93 9.60
CA TYR A 249 -11.35 -10.52 10.80
C TYR A 249 -11.18 -11.54 11.93
N PHE A 250 -11.48 -12.81 11.66
CA PHE A 250 -11.36 -13.90 12.64
C PHE A 250 -9.95 -14.00 13.22
N SER A 251 -8.93 -13.94 12.36
CA SER A 251 -7.53 -14.09 12.78
C SER A 251 -7.01 -12.88 13.55
N SER A 252 -7.54 -11.68 13.26
CA SER A 252 -7.16 -10.44 13.97
C SER A 252 -7.79 -10.32 15.35
N CYS A 253 -8.93 -10.99 15.56
CA CYS A 253 -9.69 -10.99 16.81
C CYS A 253 -9.46 -12.23 17.69
N LYS A 254 -8.42 -13.05 17.43
CA LYS A 254 -8.18 -14.27 18.22
C LYS A 254 -8.05 -13.94 19.71
N PRO A 255 -8.88 -14.54 20.59
CA PRO A 255 -8.70 -14.40 22.02
C PRO A 255 -7.39 -15.08 22.42
N SER A 256 -6.50 -14.35 23.08
CA SER A 256 -5.49 -14.97 23.92
C SER A 256 -6.22 -15.60 25.10
N ASP A 257 -6.14 -16.91 25.26
CA ASP A 257 -6.73 -17.63 26.39
C ASP A 257 -6.02 -17.18 27.70
N PRO A 258 -6.72 -16.81 28.79
CA PRO A 258 -8.16 -16.79 28.98
C PRO A 258 -8.86 -15.50 28.52
N LEU A 259 -10.09 -15.67 28.00
CA LEU A 259 -11.01 -14.67 27.43
C LEU A 259 -11.05 -13.33 28.18
N PRO A 260 -10.38 -12.28 27.67
CA PRO A 260 -10.61 -10.94 28.16
C PRO A 260 -11.83 -10.30 27.45
N LEU A 261 -12.27 -9.14 27.91
CA LEU A 261 -13.36 -8.35 27.27
C LEU A 261 -13.06 -8.16 25.76
N VAL A 262 -14.07 -8.01 24.89
CA VAL A 262 -13.90 -7.79 23.43
C VAL A 262 -12.90 -6.65 23.11
N GLN A 263 -12.78 -5.69 24.03
CA GLN A 263 -11.84 -4.56 24.03
C GLN A 263 -10.36 -4.96 24.13
N GLU A 264 -10.07 -6.13 24.69
CA GLU A 264 -8.74 -6.72 24.89
C GLU A 264 -8.42 -7.81 23.84
N MET A 265 -9.34 -8.12 22.92
CA MET A 265 -9.14 -9.14 21.87
C MET A 265 -8.47 -8.60 20.58
N MET A 266 -8.47 -7.28 20.40
CA MET A 266 -7.99 -6.63 19.17
C MET A 266 -6.73 -5.80 19.43
N ASP A 267 -5.68 -6.01 18.65
CA ASP A 267 -4.54 -5.09 18.62
C ASP A 267 -4.93 -3.81 17.88
N ILE A 268 -5.16 -2.78 18.67
CA ILE A 268 -5.46 -1.40 18.25
C ILE A 268 -4.22 -0.49 18.38
N GLY A 269 -3.14 -1.00 18.95
CA GLY A 269 -1.88 -0.30 19.16
C GLY A 269 -1.97 0.89 20.11
N TRP A 270 -2.82 0.88 21.16
CA TRP A 270 -2.97 2.04 22.06
C TRP A 270 -1.64 2.52 22.65
N ASP A 271 -0.77 1.58 23.03
CA ASP A 271 0.50 1.86 23.68
C ASP A 271 1.65 2.10 22.68
N GLU A 272 1.37 2.01 21.37
CA GLU A 272 2.36 2.24 20.33
C GLU A 272 2.38 3.71 19.90
N ASP A 273 3.57 4.31 19.99
CA ASP A 273 3.86 5.62 19.40
C ASP A 273 4.04 5.46 17.88
N GLU A 274 2.95 5.72 17.15
CA GLU A 274 2.97 5.77 15.68
C GLU A 274 3.48 7.11 15.15
N GLY A 275 3.70 8.10 16.01
CA GLY A 275 4.09 9.44 15.61
C GLY A 275 2.93 10.32 15.14
N GLY A 276 3.30 11.47 14.59
CA GLY A 276 2.36 12.46 14.07
C GLY A 276 2.89 13.12 12.79
N PRO A 277 2.01 13.88 12.10
CA PRO A 277 2.33 14.49 10.81
C PRO A 277 3.38 15.61 10.88
N ASP A 278 3.60 16.21 12.07
CA ASP A 278 4.40 17.43 12.26
C ASP A 278 5.81 17.17 12.81
N ALA A 279 6.46 16.08 12.38
CA ALA A 279 7.83 15.83 12.81
C ALA A 279 8.78 16.88 12.18
N GLU A 280 9.40 17.72 13.01
CA GLU A 280 10.46 18.63 12.57
C GLU A 280 11.69 17.85 12.10
N TRP A 281 12.20 18.17 10.91
CA TRP A 281 13.41 17.57 10.36
C TRP A 281 14.63 18.47 10.54
N ALA A 282 15.79 17.88 10.79
CA ALA A 282 17.04 18.62 10.95
C ALA A 282 17.54 19.15 9.60
N THR A 283 17.43 20.47 9.37
CA THR A 283 17.76 21.10 8.09
C THR A 283 19.26 21.37 7.91
N GLU A 284 19.99 21.49 9.01
CA GLU A 284 21.43 21.81 9.03
C GLU A 284 22.28 20.71 8.37
N THR A 285 21.81 19.48 8.42
CA THR A 285 22.51 18.30 7.91
C THR A 285 22.65 18.29 6.38
N LEU A 286 21.65 18.83 5.67
CA LEU A 286 21.63 18.87 4.21
C LEU A 286 22.77 19.72 3.65
N HIS A 287 22.96 20.91 4.20
CA HIS A 287 23.99 21.86 3.75
C HIS A 287 25.40 21.25 3.91
N ASN A 288 25.65 20.62 5.06
CA ASN A 288 26.95 20.04 5.38
C ASN A 288 27.35 18.90 4.44
N VAL A 289 26.39 18.07 4.00
CA VAL A 289 26.68 17.02 3.01
C VAL A 289 26.80 17.59 1.60
N ALA A 290 25.98 18.58 1.24
CA ALA A 290 26.04 19.22 -0.07
C ALA A 290 27.42 19.85 -0.36
N LEU A 291 28.09 20.39 0.67
CA LEU A 291 29.43 20.96 0.56
C LEU A 291 30.54 19.93 0.24
N ARG A 292 30.26 18.63 0.42
CA ARG A 292 31.23 17.56 0.13
C ARG A 292 31.35 17.24 -1.36
N LEU A 293 30.40 17.69 -2.19
CA LEU A 293 30.48 17.58 -3.65
C LEU A 293 31.02 18.87 -4.26
N SER A 294 32.18 18.78 -4.93
CA SER A 294 32.52 19.78 -5.93
C SER A 294 31.79 19.48 -7.25
N LEU A 295 31.30 20.51 -7.93
CA LEU A 295 30.65 20.37 -9.23
C LEU A 295 31.63 20.44 -10.39
N ASP A 296 32.91 20.69 -10.15
CA ASP A 296 33.92 20.89 -11.21
C ASP A 296 34.10 19.65 -12.09
N ASP A 297 33.85 18.46 -11.53
CA ASP A 297 33.95 17.17 -12.24
C ASP A 297 32.65 16.76 -12.95
N TYR A 298 31.62 17.62 -12.92
CA TYR A 298 30.28 17.31 -13.41
C TYR A 298 29.77 18.34 -14.43
N ASN A 299 28.98 17.85 -15.38
CA ASN A 299 28.13 18.68 -16.21
C ASN A 299 26.86 19.01 -15.43
N VAL A 300 26.59 20.30 -15.24
CA VAL A 300 25.46 20.77 -14.45
C VAL A 300 24.57 21.66 -15.32
N SER A 301 23.26 21.40 -15.27
CA SER A 301 22.29 22.28 -15.91
C SER A 301 21.08 22.53 -15.02
N ARG A 302 20.50 23.72 -15.13
CA ARG A 302 19.27 24.12 -14.44
C ARG A 302 18.24 24.53 -15.50
N PRO A 303 17.45 23.57 -16.02
CA PRO A 303 16.46 23.85 -17.07
C PRO A 303 15.42 24.87 -16.62
N ASN A 304 14.99 24.80 -15.36
CA ASN A 304 14.04 25.72 -14.74
C ASN A 304 14.22 25.76 -13.21
N ALA A 305 13.40 26.53 -12.51
CA ALA A 305 13.49 26.69 -11.06
C ALA A 305 13.17 25.40 -10.26
N THR A 306 12.49 24.44 -10.87
CA THR A 306 12.06 23.18 -10.26
C THR A 306 12.94 21.99 -10.66
N GLU A 307 13.94 22.20 -11.52
CA GLU A 307 14.78 21.14 -12.10
C GLU A 307 16.27 21.44 -11.96
N PHE A 308 17.04 20.41 -11.60
CA PHE A 308 18.48 20.49 -11.50
C PHE A 308 19.11 19.17 -11.94
N ASN A 309 20.02 19.22 -12.91
CA ASN A 309 20.60 18.03 -13.51
C ASN A 309 22.10 17.98 -13.22
N ILE A 310 22.60 16.81 -12.83
CA ILE A 310 24.02 16.52 -12.64
C ILE A 310 24.36 15.28 -13.46
N SER A 311 25.34 15.38 -14.36
CA SER A 311 25.87 14.24 -15.10
C SER A 311 27.39 14.21 -15.12
N SER A 312 27.96 13.02 -15.28
CA SER A 312 29.41 12.85 -15.38
C SER A 312 30.00 13.60 -16.58
N THR A 313 31.22 14.12 -16.44
CA THR A 313 31.96 14.81 -17.52
C THR A 313 32.58 13.87 -18.56
N THR A 314 32.66 12.57 -18.23
CA THR A 314 33.12 11.52 -19.15
C THR A 314 32.22 11.55 -20.40
N GLY A 315 32.78 11.86 -21.58
CA GLY A 315 32.06 12.01 -22.86
C GLY A 315 31.41 10.73 -23.42
N VAL A 316 30.94 9.85 -22.55
CA VAL A 316 30.16 8.65 -22.87
C VAL A 316 28.76 9.10 -23.28
N SER A 317 28.30 8.66 -24.44
CA SER A 317 26.97 9.04 -24.96
C SER A 317 25.83 8.49 -24.12
N GLU A 318 26.04 7.36 -23.43
CA GLU A 318 25.04 6.71 -22.58
C GLU A 318 25.61 6.43 -21.19
N PRO A 319 25.05 7.04 -20.12
CA PRO A 319 25.52 6.85 -18.75
C PRO A 319 25.05 5.51 -18.19
N ASP A 320 25.87 4.95 -17.29
CA ASP A 320 25.57 3.70 -16.60
C ASP A 320 24.30 3.85 -15.75
N LEU A 321 24.20 4.92 -14.96
CA LEU A 321 23.02 5.20 -14.13
C LEU A 321 22.28 6.44 -14.63
N ARG A 322 20.99 6.31 -14.89
CA ARG A 322 20.11 7.44 -15.22
C ARG A 322 18.85 7.40 -14.37
N TYR A 323 18.65 8.39 -13.52
CA TYR A 323 17.49 8.42 -12.60
C TYR A 323 16.87 9.80 -12.50
N ILE A 324 15.54 9.83 -12.32
CA ILE A 324 14.80 11.02 -11.92
C ILE A 324 14.51 10.90 -10.42
N ILE A 325 14.99 11.87 -9.65
CA ILE A 325 14.87 11.94 -8.20
C ILE A 325 13.91 13.07 -7.83
N HIS A 326 12.86 12.75 -7.08
CA HIS A 326 11.87 13.71 -6.62
C HIS A 326 12.18 14.16 -5.20
N VAL A 327 12.08 15.47 -4.94
CA VAL A 327 12.49 16.09 -3.68
C VAL A 327 11.29 16.85 -3.04
N PRO A 328 10.25 16.13 -2.57
CA PRO A 328 9.01 16.75 -2.07
C PRO A 328 9.16 17.65 -0.86
N PHE A 329 10.16 17.44 0.02
CA PHE A 329 10.36 18.31 1.18
C PHE A 329 10.64 19.77 0.81
N LEU A 330 11.04 20.05 -0.45
CA LEU A 330 11.21 21.42 -0.95
C LEU A 330 9.90 22.21 -1.07
N ASN A 331 8.75 21.56 -0.89
CA ASN A 331 7.45 22.22 -0.74
C ASN A 331 7.20 22.77 0.67
N GLU A 332 8.16 22.60 1.60
CA GLU A 332 8.12 23.21 2.93
C GLU A 332 8.55 24.66 2.91
N THR A 333 8.01 25.39 3.87
CA THR A 333 8.41 26.76 4.17
C THR A 333 9.91 26.83 4.43
N GLY A 334 10.62 27.68 3.70
CA GLY A 334 12.08 27.86 3.84
C GLY A 334 12.95 26.85 3.10
N MET A 335 12.38 25.89 2.38
CA MET A 335 13.14 24.85 1.65
C MET A 335 13.16 25.02 0.13
N SER A 336 12.32 25.89 -0.43
CA SER A 336 12.08 25.94 -1.88
C SER A 336 13.31 26.25 -2.74
N ASP A 337 14.36 26.85 -2.17
CA ASP A 337 15.62 27.19 -2.85
C ASP A 337 16.72 26.11 -2.70
N LYS A 338 16.45 25.02 -1.95
CA LYS A 338 17.46 24.01 -1.57
C LYS A 338 17.63 22.86 -2.56
N LEU A 339 17.05 22.94 -3.76
CA LEU A 339 17.12 21.86 -4.76
C LEU A 339 18.57 21.49 -5.14
N GLU A 340 19.44 22.49 -5.33
CA GLU A 340 20.86 22.22 -5.63
C GLU A 340 21.57 21.54 -4.46
N GLN A 341 21.23 21.90 -3.21
CA GLN A 341 21.84 21.28 -2.04
C GLN A 341 21.43 19.81 -1.93
N ALA A 342 20.15 19.51 -2.15
CA ALA A 342 19.65 18.14 -2.26
C ALA A 342 20.34 17.35 -3.37
N ALA A 343 20.47 17.94 -4.55
CA ALA A 343 21.13 17.31 -5.70
C ALA A 343 22.60 17.00 -5.43
N ARG A 344 23.34 17.95 -4.84
CA ARG A 344 24.74 17.75 -4.44
C ARG A 344 24.88 16.67 -3.38
N ALA A 345 24.06 16.74 -2.33
CA ALA A 345 24.12 15.80 -1.22
C ALA A 345 23.82 14.38 -1.69
N PHE A 346 22.76 14.18 -2.45
CA PHE A 346 22.40 12.86 -2.96
C PHE A 346 23.47 12.33 -3.92
N THR A 347 23.93 13.15 -4.86
CA THR A 347 24.98 12.75 -5.81
C THR A 347 26.26 12.35 -5.09
N TYR A 348 26.71 13.11 -4.09
CA TYR A 348 27.87 12.75 -3.27
C TYR A 348 27.69 11.41 -2.57
N GLU A 349 26.54 11.21 -1.92
CA GLU A 349 26.27 9.98 -1.19
C GLU A 349 26.21 8.77 -2.12
N ILE A 350 25.69 8.92 -3.34
CA ILE A 350 25.71 7.84 -4.33
C ILE A 350 27.13 7.61 -4.86
N THR A 351 27.80 8.62 -5.40
CA THR A 351 29.10 8.45 -6.09
C THR A 351 30.22 7.99 -5.17
N SER A 352 30.19 8.36 -3.90
CA SER A 352 31.12 7.84 -2.88
C SER A 352 30.98 6.34 -2.61
N ARG A 353 29.91 5.71 -3.10
CA ARG A 353 29.56 4.30 -2.89
C ARG A 353 29.42 3.51 -4.19
N LEU A 354 29.61 4.16 -5.34
CA LEU A 354 29.65 3.47 -6.62
C LEU A 354 30.97 2.71 -6.75
N SER A 355 30.93 1.55 -7.40
CA SER A 355 32.14 0.79 -7.70
C SER A 355 32.80 1.28 -9.00
N GLY A 356 34.05 1.73 -8.92
CA GLY A 356 34.84 2.05 -10.12
C GLY A 356 34.43 3.35 -10.82
N ASN A 357 34.48 3.37 -12.16
CA ASN A 357 34.25 4.56 -12.99
C ASN A 357 32.80 4.66 -13.49
N THR A 358 31.82 4.33 -12.65
CA THR A 358 30.39 4.39 -13.01
C THR A 358 29.97 5.81 -13.35
N SER A 359 29.48 5.98 -14.58
CA SER A 359 28.97 7.25 -15.10
C SER A 359 27.50 7.46 -14.70
N ILE A 360 27.14 8.69 -14.35
CA ILE A 360 25.82 9.03 -13.84
C ILE A 360 25.15 10.15 -14.64
N SER A 361 23.82 10.16 -14.63
CA SER A 361 22.97 11.24 -15.10
C SER A 361 21.73 11.32 -14.20
N PHE A 362 21.76 12.22 -13.23
CA PHE A 362 20.69 12.40 -12.26
C PHE A 362 19.93 13.69 -12.51
N GLU A 363 18.61 13.58 -12.60
CA GLU A 363 17.69 14.70 -12.74
C GLU A 363 16.91 14.87 -11.44
N PHE A 364 17.08 15.99 -10.78
CA PHE A 364 16.41 16.32 -9.53
C PHE A 364 15.23 17.23 -9.81
N TYR A 365 14.07 16.88 -9.26
CA TYR A 365 12.83 17.59 -9.47
C TYR A 365 12.16 17.98 -8.15
N LYS A 366 11.75 19.24 -8.05
CA LYS A 366 10.79 19.69 -7.05
C LYS A 366 9.37 19.38 -7.57
N PRO A 367 8.65 18.42 -6.99
CA PRO A 367 7.30 18.10 -7.43
C PRO A 367 6.32 19.22 -7.10
N PRO A 368 5.20 19.33 -7.84
CA PRO A 368 4.20 20.38 -7.63
C PRO A 368 3.51 20.30 -6.26
N SER A 369 3.55 19.13 -5.61
CA SER A 369 3.10 18.96 -4.22
C SER A 369 3.89 17.83 -3.54
N LYS A 370 3.67 17.65 -2.24
CA LYS A 370 4.24 16.53 -1.46
C LYS A 370 3.55 15.18 -1.70
N SER A 371 2.41 15.17 -2.37
CA SER A 371 1.61 13.96 -2.59
C SER A 371 2.35 12.97 -3.50
N LEU A 372 2.37 11.69 -3.10
CA LEU A 372 2.91 10.61 -3.93
C LEU A 372 2.11 10.42 -5.22
N SER A 373 0.78 10.63 -5.20
CA SER A 373 -0.07 10.63 -6.40
C SER A 373 0.36 11.72 -7.40
N SER A 374 0.68 12.91 -6.89
CA SER A 374 1.18 14.04 -7.66
C SER A 374 2.57 13.78 -8.24
N ILE A 375 3.48 13.21 -7.44
CA ILE A 375 4.82 12.78 -7.87
C ILE A 375 4.74 11.71 -8.96
N LEU A 376 3.90 10.69 -8.78
CA LEU A 376 3.71 9.61 -9.75
C LEU A 376 3.23 10.15 -11.10
N THR A 377 2.22 11.03 -11.08
CA THR A 377 1.72 11.70 -12.29
C THR A 377 2.79 12.55 -12.96
N ALA A 378 3.52 13.37 -12.19
CA ALA A 378 4.59 14.22 -12.70
C ALA A 378 5.73 13.38 -13.31
N HIS A 379 6.11 12.28 -12.66
CA HIS A 379 7.12 11.36 -13.16
C HIS A 379 6.71 10.73 -14.49
N ARG A 380 5.46 10.21 -14.59
CA ARG A 380 4.94 9.63 -15.84
C ARG A 380 4.94 10.64 -16.99
N ASN A 381 4.54 11.88 -16.72
CA ASN A 381 4.55 12.95 -17.72
C ASN A 381 5.95 13.29 -18.21
N LYS A 382 6.98 13.09 -17.37
CA LYS A 382 8.38 13.34 -17.72
C LYS A 382 9.04 12.13 -18.40
N ASN A 383 8.72 10.92 -17.95
CA ASN A 383 9.28 9.66 -18.45
C ASN A 383 8.41 9.04 -19.57
N GLN A 384 8.09 9.81 -20.61
CA GLN A 384 7.22 9.34 -21.71
C GLN A 384 7.91 8.35 -22.65
N SER A 385 9.23 8.36 -22.72
CA SER A 385 10.02 7.39 -23.50
C SER A 385 10.33 6.16 -22.65
N GLU A 386 9.80 5.00 -23.03
CA GLU A 386 10.17 3.72 -22.43
C GLU A 386 11.70 3.53 -22.47
N ASN A 387 12.27 2.96 -21.40
CA ASN A 387 13.71 2.67 -21.25
C ASN A 387 14.64 3.89 -21.13
N TYR A 388 14.12 5.06 -20.73
CA TYR A 388 14.95 6.24 -20.46
C TYR A 388 15.61 6.22 -19.08
N ILE A 389 14.99 5.60 -18.07
CA ILE A 389 15.45 5.63 -16.67
C ILE A 389 15.87 4.22 -16.24
N GLY A 390 16.87 4.11 -15.36
CA GLY A 390 17.36 2.84 -14.81
C GLY A 390 18.88 2.71 -14.89
N ALA A 391 19.38 1.55 -14.49
CA ALA A 391 20.77 1.15 -14.65
C ALA A 391 20.96 0.49 -16.03
N LEU A 392 22.08 0.75 -16.68
CA LEU A 392 22.51 0.06 -17.88
C LEU A 392 23.05 -1.32 -17.47
N THR A 393 22.40 -2.38 -17.93
CA THR A 393 22.73 -3.77 -17.58
C THR A 393 22.65 -4.67 -18.82
N THR A 394 23.08 -5.92 -18.69
CA THR A 394 23.03 -6.93 -19.77
C THR A 394 22.45 -8.23 -19.21
N PHE A 395 21.19 -8.54 -19.53
CA PHE A 395 20.56 -9.81 -19.12
C PHE A 395 20.81 -10.95 -20.13
N SER A 396 20.76 -10.64 -21.43
CA SER A 396 20.79 -11.64 -22.53
C SER A 396 21.76 -11.26 -23.67
N GLY A 397 22.74 -10.39 -23.39
CA GLY A 397 23.83 -10.03 -24.29
C GLY A 397 23.77 -8.60 -24.83
N ASP A 398 22.56 -8.05 -25.00
CA ASP A 398 22.37 -6.65 -25.39
C ASP A 398 22.24 -5.74 -24.16
N PRO A 399 22.86 -4.55 -24.17
CA PRO A 399 22.65 -3.55 -23.13
C PRO A 399 21.19 -3.08 -23.09
N VAL A 400 20.57 -3.23 -21.93
CA VAL A 400 19.21 -2.78 -21.66
C VAL A 400 19.22 -1.86 -20.45
N ARG A 401 18.32 -0.88 -20.43
CA ARG A 401 18.09 -0.06 -19.25
C ARG A 401 17.00 -0.69 -18.41
N ALA A 402 17.32 -1.02 -17.17
CA ALA A 402 16.42 -1.74 -16.27
C ALA A 402 16.21 -1.02 -14.94
N TYR A 403 15.03 -1.23 -14.36
CA TYR A 403 14.71 -0.81 -13.01
C TYR A 403 15.01 -1.94 -12.02
N PRO A 404 15.37 -1.63 -10.77
CA PRO A 404 15.46 -2.64 -9.73
C PRO A 404 14.06 -3.00 -9.22
N ILE A 405 13.37 -3.89 -9.96
CA ILE A 405 11.96 -4.27 -9.72
C ILE A 405 11.79 -5.37 -8.68
N ALA A 406 12.85 -6.12 -8.37
CA ALA A 406 12.86 -7.16 -7.36
C ALA A 406 13.74 -6.75 -6.17
N ARG A 407 13.44 -7.30 -5.00
CA ARG A 407 14.25 -7.09 -3.79
C ARG A 407 15.51 -7.95 -3.77
N THR A 408 15.50 -9.05 -4.50
CA THR A 408 16.70 -9.82 -4.74
C THR A 408 17.54 -9.10 -5.79
N GLU A 409 18.85 -9.18 -5.61
CA GLU A 409 19.82 -8.57 -6.51
C GLU A 409 20.24 -9.56 -7.62
N ARG A 410 19.43 -10.61 -7.82
CA ARG A 410 19.65 -11.63 -8.84
C ARG A 410 19.15 -11.12 -10.19
N ALA A 411 20.02 -11.18 -11.19
CA ALA A 411 19.73 -10.72 -12.55
C ALA A 411 18.47 -11.39 -13.13
N GLY A 412 18.30 -12.70 -12.96
CA GLY A 412 17.15 -13.44 -13.50
C GLY A 412 15.79 -13.08 -12.87
N GLU A 413 15.78 -12.57 -11.65
CA GLU A 413 14.55 -12.11 -10.97
C GLU A 413 14.21 -10.65 -11.31
N ASN A 414 15.21 -9.89 -11.79
CA ASN A 414 15.02 -8.53 -12.32
C ASN A 414 14.86 -8.51 -13.85
N ASP A 415 14.97 -9.65 -14.52
CA ASP A 415 14.79 -9.77 -15.97
C ASP A 415 13.29 -9.69 -16.31
N PRO A 416 12.86 -8.60 -17.00
CA PRO A 416 11.48 -8.39 -17.43
C PRO A 416 10.89 -9.52 -18.25
N GLU A 417 11.69 -10.33 -18.95
CA GLU A 417 11.21 -11.41 -19.81
C GLU A 417 10.93 -12.69 -19.02
N ASN A 418 11.75 -12.99 -18.02
CA ASN A 418 11.72 -14.24 -17.27
C ASN A 418 10.73 -14.27 -16.10
N VAL A 419 10.26 -13.12 -15.62
CA VAL A 419 9.28 -13.06 -14.53
C VAL A 419 7.86 -13.46 -14.98
N PRO A 420 7.07 -14.19 -14.16
CA PRO A 420 5.71 -14.60 -14.54
C PRO A 420 4.66 -13.48 -14.49
N PHE A 421 5.05 -12.28 -14.04
CA PHE A 421 4.19 -11.10 -13.92
C PHE A 421 4.74 -9.95 -14.75
N VAL A 422 3.88 -9.00 -15.11
CA VAL A 422 4.25 -7.75 -15.77
C VAL A 422 5.16 -6.99 -14.80
N PRO A 423 6.40 -6.67 -15.20
CA PRO A 423 7.32 -5.92 -14.35
C PRO A 423 6.77 -4.54 -14.04
N TYR A 424 7.19 -3.95 -12.91
CA TYR A 424 6.92 -2.54 -12.63
C TYR A 424 7.52 -1.68 -13.74
N ARG A 425 6.66 -0.91 -14.42
CA ARG A 425 7.08 -0.02 -15.52
C ARG A 425 7.54 1.34 -15.03
N THR A 426 7.21 1.66 -13.79
CA THR A 426 7.54 2.94 -13.15
C THR A 426 8.32 2.68 -11.87
N PHE A 427 9.50 3.29 -11.77
CA PHE A 427 10.35 3.29 -10.59
C PHE A 427 10.74 4.73 -10.26
N ILE A 428 10.43 5.18 -9.04
CA ILE A 428 10.63 6.56 -8.61
C ILE A 428 11.48 6.59 -7.36
N VAL A 429 12.54 7.41 -7.36
CA VAL A 429 13.33 7.72 -6.18
C VAL A 429 12.79 9.00 -5.54
N VAL A 430 12.42 8.94 -4.27
CA VAL A 430 11.85 10.07 -3.52
C VAL A 430 12.70 10.37 -2.29
N LEU A 431 13.16 11.61 -2.17
CA LEU A 431 13.82 12.14 -0.98
C LEU A 431 12.76 12.81 -0.11
N GLU A 432 12.24 12.10 0.90
CA GLU A 432 11.10 12.59 1.68
C GLU A 432 11.47 13.63 2.74
N ARG A 433 12.76 13.74 3.08
CA ARG A 433 13.26 14.59 4.17
C ARG A 433 14.66 15.15 3.91
N PRO A 434 15.01 16.32 4.48
CA PRO A 434 16.30 16.98 4.22
C PRO A 434 17.52 16.23 4.81
N ASP A 435 17.34 15.42 5.85
CA ASP A 435 18.37 14.61 6.51
C ASP A 435 18.46 13.18 5.93
N PHE A 436 17.97 12.96 4.69
CA PHE A 436 17.88 11.63 4.06
C PHE A 436 19.20 10.84 4.04
N ALA A 437 20.34 11.54 4.06
CA ALA A 437 21.66 10.94 3.99
C ALA A 437 22.14 10.36 5.34
N GLN A 438 21.55 10.78 6.46
CA GLN A 438 21.99 10.40 7.81
C GLN A 438 21.03 9.46 8.53
N VAL A 439 19.79 9.36 8.06
CA VAL A 439 18.76 8.56 8.71
C VAL A 439 18.34 7.39 7.84
N GLU A 440 18.02 6.28 8.51
CA GLU A 440 17.36 5.14 7.91
C GLU A 440 15.95 5.58 7.46
N GLY A 441 15.50 5.12 6.29
CA GLY A 441 14.21 5.53 5.72
C GLY A 441 14.16 6.90 5.09
N GLY A 442 15.32 7.56 4.92
CA GLY A 442 15.42 8.87 4.29
C GLY A 442 15.07 8.88 2.79
N VAL A 443 15.22 7.74 2.13
CA VAL A 443 14.92 7.53 0.71
C VAL A 443 13.79 6.50 0.59
N LEU A 444 12.80 6.85 -0.22
CA LEU A 444 11.66 6.01 -0.56
C LEU A 444 11.73 5.64 -2.04
N PHE A 445 11.55 4.35 -2.35
CA PHE A 445 11.30 3.86 -3.69
C PHE A 445 9.81 3.60 -3.87
N LEU A 446 9.24 4.16 -4.93
CA LEU A 446 7.88 3.87 -5.38
C LEU A 446 7.95 3.06 -6.67
N LEU A 447 7.38 1.85 -6.60
CA LEU A 447 7.22 0.95 -7.73
C LEU A 447 5.74 0.95 -8.13
N ALA A 448 5.47 1.11 -9.43
CA ALA A 448 4.11 1.19 -9.95
C ALA A 448 3.99 0.55 -11.34
N ASP A 449 2.74 0.38 -11.79
CA ASP A 449 2.38 -0.13 -13.11
C ASP A 449 2.81 -1.58 -13.36
N GLY A 450 2.95 -2.38 -12.29
CA GLY A 450 3.39 -3.77 -12.34
C GLY A 450 2.35 -4.78 -11.87
N GLY A 451 2.78 -6.04 -11.78
CA GLY A 451 2.12 -7.11 -11.05
C GLY A 451 1.12 -7.93 -11.83
N LYS A 452 0.55 -7.45 -12.94
CA LYS A 452 -0.43 -8.24 -13.72
C LYS A 452 0.20 -9.57 -14.18
N PRO A 453 -0.43 -10.74 -13.99
CA PRO A 453 0.09 -11.99 -14.54
C PRO A 453 0.30 -11.88 -16.06
N LYS A 454 1.44 -12.35 -16.57
CA LYS A 454 1.66 -12.39 -18.02
C LYS A 454 0.78 -13.48 -18.63
N PRO A 455 0.14 -13.23 -19.79
CA PRO A 455 -0.44 -14.31 -20.57
C PRO A 455 0.69 -15.23 -21.05
N SER A 456 0.63 -16.53 -20.74
CA SER A 456 1.61 -17.49 -21.25
C SER A 456 1.48 -17.58 -22.78
N ALA A 457 2.57 -17.36 -23.52
CA ALA A 457 2.57 -17.37 -24.98
C ALA A 457 2.38 -18.78 -25.57
N ASP A 458 2.73 -19.84 -24.82
CA ASP A 458 2.88 -21.21 -25.34
C ASP A 458 1.89 -22.23 -24.76
N GLN A 459 0.81 -21.82 -24.11
CA GLN A 459 -0.24 -22.76 -23.71
C GLN A 459 -1.60 -22.24 -24.14
N GLU A 460 -2.19 -22.88 -25.17
CA GLU A 460 -3.63 -22.98 -25.30
C GLU A 460 -4.17 -23.74 -24.08
N LEU A 461 -4.22 -23.06 -22.93
CA LEU A 461 -4.92 -23.57 -21.76
C LEU A 461 -6.40 -23.69 -22.15
N PRO A 462 -7.12 -24.75 -21.72
CA PRO A 462 -8.57 -24.78 -21.86
C PRO A 462 -9.16 -23.51 -21.22
N ASP A 463 -10.30 -23.00 -21.71
CA ASP A 463 -10.90 -21.73 -21.22
C ASP A 463 -11.10 -21.70 -19.68
N SER A 464 -11.20 -22.87 -19.04
CA SER A 464 -11.26 -23.03 -17.59
C SER A 464 -9.94 -22.77 -16.84
N MET A 465 -8.80 -22.78 -17.55
CA MET A 465 -7.44 -22.58 -17.03
C MET A 465 -6.74 -21.37 -17.66
N LYS A 466 -7.33 -20.71 -18.67
CA LYS A 466 -6.85 -19.42 -19.21
C LYS A 466 -6.94 -18.36 -18.12
N LEU A 467 -5.90 -18.30 -17.28
CA LEU A 467 -5.73 -17.39 -16.15
C LEU A 467 -7.02 -17.16 -15.33
N GLU A 468 -7.28 -18.03 -14.36
CA GLU A 468 -8.10 -17.60 -13.24
C GLU A 468 -7.45 -16.32 -12.67
N LEU A 469 -8.05 -15.15 -12.92
CA LEU A 469 -7.43 -13.86 -12.58
C LEU A 469 -6.83 -13.90 -11.18
N GLN A 470 -5.52 -13.81 -11.11
CA GLN A 470 -4.83 -13.78 -9.84
C GLN A 470 -4.77 -12.34 -9.38
N ASP A 471 -5.00 -12.14 -8.09
CA ASP A 471 -4.71 -10.86 -7.47
C ASP A 471 -3.24 -10.53 -7.68
N TYR A 472 -2.93 -9.25 -7.78
CA TYR A 472 -1.55 -8.82 -8.00
C TYR A 472 -1.21 -7.54 -7.26
N VAL A 473 0.07 -7.32 -7.02
CA VAL A 473 0.56 -6.08 -6.41
C VAL A 473 0.79 -5.05 -7.51
N GLU A 474 -0.06 -4.03 -7.55
CA GLU A 474 -0.01 -2.97 -8.56
C GLU A 474 1.07 -1.94 -8.25
N MET A 475 1.25 -1.65 -6.95
CA MET A 475 2.22 -0.69 -6.45
C MET A 475 2.82 -1.13 -5.12
N GLU A 476 4.06 -0.71 -4.87
CA GLU A 476 4.72 -0.83 -3.57
C GLU A 476 5.52 0.42 -3.22
N LEU A 477 5.61 0.65 -1.91
CA LEU A 477 6.44 1.69 -1.30
C LEU A 477 7.50 1.02 -0.43
N TRP A 478 8.77 1.24 -0.77
CA TRP A 478 9.92 0.64 -0.08
C TRP A 478 10.78 1.74 0.52
N ARG A 479 11.01 1.67 1.83
CA ARG A 479 11.93 2.58 2.52
C ARG A 479 13.29 1.92 2.64
N CYS A 480 14.35 2.63 2.29
CA CYS A 480 15.70 2.08 2.31
C CYS A 480 16.35 2.22 3.69
N ALA A 481 17.09 1.21 4.14
CA ALA A 481 17.82 1.26 5.40
C ALA A 481 18.99 2.27 5.41
N GLY A 482 19.36 2.84 4.26
CA GLY A 482 20.35 3.93 4.20
C GLY A 482 21.00 4.06 2.83
N MET A 483 21.89 5.05 2.67
CA MET A 483 22.50 5.37 1.36
C MET A 483 23.37 4.25 0.78
N ASN A 484 23.91 3.34 1.60
CA ASN A 484 24.59 2.12 1.12
C ASN A 484 23.64 1.23 0.31
N GLU A 485 22.44 0.98 0.87
CA GLU A 485 21.42 0.16 0.24
C GLU A 485 20.83 0.85 -1.00
N VAL A 486 20.63 2.17 -0.93
CA VAL A 486 20.19 2.97 -2.08
C VAL A 486 21.19 2.86 -3.22
N ALA A 487 22.48 3.09 -2.96
CA ALA A 487 23.51 3.00 -3.99
C ALA A 487 23.61 1.59 -4.60
N ARG A 488 23.49 0.53 -3.80
CA ARG A 488 23.53 -0.85 -4.29
C ARG A 488 22.31 -1.17 -5.17
N ARG A 489 21.11 -0.81 -4.70
CA ARG A 489 19.85 -1.03 -5.43
C ARG A 489 19.83 -0.31 -6.77
N LEU A 490 20.25 0.97 -6.80
CA LEU A 490 20.32 1.75 -8.05
C LEU A 490 21.38 1.23 -9.02
N GLN A 491 22.40 0.52 -8.56
CA GLN A 491 23.37 -0.15 -9.45
C GLN A 491 22.91 -1.53 -9.92
N MET A 492 21.84 -2.09 -9.34
CA MET A 492 21.39 -3.47 -9.58
C MET A 492 22.50 -4.52 -9.35
N ILE A 493 23.43 -4.26 -8.42
CA ILE A 493 24.54 -5.16 -8.11
C ILE A 493 24.11 -6.20 -7.08
N GLY A 494 24.33 -7.48 -7.40
CA GLY A 494 24.21 -8.65 -6.55
C GLY A 494 25.07 -8.62 -5.29
N HIS A 495 24.59 -9.19 -4.19
CA HIS A 495 25.42 -9.79 -3.15
C HIS A 495 26.32 -10.83 -3.82
N GLU A 496 27.51 -10.42 -4.26
CA GLU A 496 28.61 -11.36 -4.31
C GLU A 496 28.74 -11.89 -2.89
N HIS A 497 28.52 -13.20 -2.72
CA HIS A 497 28.99 -13.86 -1.53
C HIS A 497 30.48 -13.54 -1.44
N SER A 498 30.84 -12.64 -0.51
CA SER A 498 32.21 -12.49 -0.07
C SER A 498 32.64 -13.86 0.42
N SER A 499 33.27 -14.60 -0.50
CA SER A 499 33.87 -15.88 -0.23
C SER A 499 35.12 -15.57 0.57
N THR A 500 34.99 -15.65 1.89
CA THR A 500 36.13 -15.74 2.81
C THR A 500 35.85 -16.81 3.83
#